data_AF-A0A968Q194-F1
#
_entry.id   AF-A0A968Q194-F1
#
_cell.length_a   1.000
_cell.length_b   1.000
_cell.length_c   1.000
_cell.angle_alpha   90.00
_cell.angle_beta   90.00
_cell.angle_gamma   90.00
#
_symmetry.space_group_name_H-M   'P 1'
#
loop_
_entity.id
_entity.type
_entity.pdbx_description
1 polymer ?
#
loop_
_entity_poly.entity_id
_entity_poly.type
_entity_poly.pdbx_seq_one_letter_code
_entity_poly.pdbx_strand_id
1 'polypeptide(L)'
;MTDNSFEEFQPLHILLVNDDGFEAAGLQAMYDALVAAGHNVTLVAPKEQQSGQGTRINVESIFQPTEVIEFAPGQWYVDGTPVTTTLAALDFVLNGEAPDLVISGINEGENVGASIAISSGTVSAAATAIQRGIPAIAVSAG
;
A
#
# COMPACT_ATOMS: atom_id res chain seq x y z
N MET A 1 11.92 32.39 -29.54
CA MET A 1 12.19 30.99 -29.15
C MET A 1 11.25 30.70 -28.00
N THR A 2 10.18 29.96 -28.26
CA THR A 2 9.28 29.49 -27.20
C THR A 2 9.98 28.30 -26.54
N ASP A 3 10.37 28.49 -25.29
CA ASP A 3 10.77 27.41 -24.39
C ASP A 3 9.56 26.49 -24.25
N ASN A 4 9.61 25.38 -24.98
CA ASN A 4 8.59 24.33 -25.01
C ASN A 4 9.16 23.10 -24.30
N SER A 5 9.75 23.30 -23.11
CA SER A 5 10.00 22.24 -22.17
C SER A 5 8.66 21.75 -21.62
N PHE A 6 7.95 20.97 -22.42
CA PHE A 6 6.97 20.03 -21.86
C PHE A 6 7.74 19.19 -20.85
N GLU A 7 7.36 19.24 -19.57
CA GLU A 7 7.94 18.37 -18.56
C GLU A 7 7.88 16.93 -19.07
N GLU A 8 9.05 16.36 -19.33
CA GLU A 8 9.18 15.00 -19.81
C GLU A 8 8.60 14.10 -18.72
N PHE A 9 7.58 13.31 -19.05
CA PHE A 9 6.92 12.42 -18.08
C PHE A 9 7.96 11.48 -17.46
N GLN A 10 8.24 11.68 -16.17
CA GLN A 10 9.15 10.82 -15.40
C GLN A 10 8.31 9.76 -14.68
N PRO A 11 8.56 8.46 -14.92
CA PRO A 11 7.95 7.38 -14.16
C PRO A 11 8.24 7.51 -12.67
N LEU A 12 7.20 7.72 -11.87
CA LEU A 12 7.29 7.60 -10.42
C LEU A 12 7.52 6.13 -10.01
N HIS A 13 8.30 5.93 -8.95
CA HIS A 13 8.27 4.71 -8.17
C HIS A 13 7.16 4.80 -7.12
N ILE A 14 6.13 3.99 -7.30
CA ILE A 14 4.93 3.99 -6.47
C ILE A 14 4.90 2.72 -5.64
N LEU A 15 4.82 2.88 -4.31
CA LEU A 15 4.46 1.80 -3.41
C LEU A 15 2.93 1.77 -3.23
N LEU A 16 2.29 0.71 -3.71
CA LEU A 16 0.87 0.47 -3.59
C LEU A 16 0.59 -0.54 -2.47
N VAL A 17 -0.23 -0.17 -1.49
CA VAL A 17 -0.60 -1.01 -0.33
C VAL A 17 -2.11 -1.02 -0.12
N ASN A 18 -2.66 -2.03 0.56
CA ASN A 18 -4.03 -2.02 1.06
C ASN A 18 -4.17 -2.80 2.38
N ASP A 19 -5.38 -2.82 2.93
CA ASP A 19 -5.79 -3.65 4.05
C ASP A 19 -6.76 -4.80 3.68
N ASP A 20 -7.25 -4.82 2.43
CA ASP A 20 -8.21 -5.82 1.93
C ASP A 20 -7.58 -7.17 1.51
N GLY A 21 -6.25 -7.20 1.36
CA GLY A 21 -5.50 -8.38 0.94
C GLY A 21 -5.06 -8.32 -0.52
N PHE A 22 -4.07 -9.15 -0.88
CA PHE A 22 -3.39 -9.08 -2.18
C PHE A 22 -4.26 -9.50 -3.38
N GLU A 23 -5.29 -10.31 -3.15
CA GLU A 23 -6.24 -10.74 -4.20
C GLU A 23 -7.40 -9.75 -4.41
N ALA A 24 -7.44 -8.64 -3.66
CA ALA A 24 -8.53 -7.67 -3.77
C ALA A 24 -8.63 -7.10 -5.20
N ALA A 25 -9.82 -7.18 -5.80
CA ALA A 25 -10.03 -6.77 -7.18
C ALA A 25 -9.71 -5.28 -7.41
N GLY A 26 -10.04 -4.41 -6.45
CA GLY A 26 -9.73 -2.99 -6.49
C GLY A 26 -8.23 -2.69 -6.45
N LEU A 27 -7.46 -3.46 -5.68
CA LEU A 27 -6.00 -3.35 -5.61
C LEU A 27 -5.37 -3.74 -6.95
N GLN A 28 -5.80 -4.86 -7.53
CA GLN A 28 -5.29 -5.34 -8.83
C GLN A 28 -5.63 -4.34 -9.95
N ALA A 29 -6.86 -3.83 -9.98
CA ALA A 29 -7.25 -2.81 -10.96
C ALA A 29 -6.44 -1.52 -10.83
N MET A 30 -6.11 -1.08 -9.61
CA MET A 30 -5.27 0.09 -9.38
C MET A 30 -3.82 -0.15 -9.80
N TYR A 31 -3.26 -1.32 -9.50
CA TYR A 31 -1.93 -1.72 -9.96
C TYR A 31 -1.83 -1.66 -11.48
N ASP A 32 -2.76 -2.31 -12.19
CA ASP A 32 -2.79 -2.35 -13.65
C ASP A 32 -2.91 -0.94 -14.25
N ALA A 33 -3.75 -0.08 -13.66
CA ALA A 33 -3.92 1.29 -14.12
C ALA A 33 -2.64 2.14 -13.96
N LEU A 34 -1.94 2.01 -12.83
CA LEU A 34 -0.69 2.75 -12.57
C LEU A 34 0.46 2.26 -13.46
N VAL A 35 0.58 0.95 -13.68
CA VAL A 35 1.56 0.37 -14.61
C VAL A 35 1.25 0.81 -16.04
N ALA A 36 -0.02 0.77 -16.46
CA ALA A 36 -0.45 1.24 -17.79
C ALA A 36 -0.21 2.74 -18.00
N ALA A 37 -0.24 3.54 -16.94
CA ALA A 37 0.14 4.95 -16.96
C ALA A 37 1.66 5.17 -17.08
N GLY A 38 2.48 4.11 -17.02
CA GLY A 38 3.93 4.16 -17.21
C GLY A 38 4.73 4.35 -15.92
N HIS A 39 4.15 4.07 -14.75
CA HIS A 39 4.86 4.13 -13.47
C HIS A 39 5.51 2.79 -13.09
N ASN A 40 6.54 2.85 -12.24
CA ASN A 40 7.13 1.67 -11.62
C ASN A 40 6.36 1.37 -10.33
N VAL A 41 5.63 0.26 -10.28
CA VAL A 41 4.73 -0.03 -9.15
C VAL A 41 5.23 -1.25 -8.37
N THR A 42 5.41 -1.07 -7.07
CA THR A 42 5.59 -2.16 -6.11
C THR A 42 4.30 -2.34 -5.33
N LEU A 43 3.66 -3.49 -5.42
CA LEU A 43 2.45 -3.82 -4.68
C LEU A 43 2.82 -4.66 -3.46
N VAL A 44 2.34 -4.27 -2.28
CA VAL A 44 2.51 -5.05 -1.05
C VAL A 44 1.21 -5.04 -0.23
N ALA A 45 0.65 -6.22 0.03
CA ALA A 45 -0.64 -6.36 0.70
C ALA A 45 -0.66 -7.53 1.70
N PRO A 46 -1.63 -7.59 2.63
CA PRO A 46 -1.80 -8.76 3.48
C PRO A 46 -2.15 -10.02 2.67
N LYS A 47 -1.76 -11.20 3.17
CA LYS A 47 -2.12 -12.51 2.59
C LYS A 47 -3.62 -12.76 2.57
N GLU A 48 -4.35 -12.32 3.59
CA GLU A 48 -5.80 -12.48 3.72
C GLU A 48 -6.47 -11.16 4.12
N GLN A 49 -7.75 -11.00 3.76
CA GLN A 49 -8.60 -9.86 4.14
C GLN A 49 -8.70 -9.72 5.67
N GLN A 50 -8.42 -8.53 6.21
CA GLN A 50 -8.44 -8.23 7.64
C GLN A 50 -9.50 -7.18 8.06
N SER A 51 -10.42 -6.79 7.16
CA SER A 51 -11.45 -5.79 7.46
C SER A 51 -12.30 -6.18 8.68
N GLY A 52 -12.42 -5.26 9.64
CA GLY A 52 -13.13 -5.47 10.92
C GLY A 52 -12.32 -6.11 12.06
N GLN A 53 -11.05 -6.48 11.85
CA GLN A 53 -10.17 -7.07 12.89
C GLN A 53 -9.37 -6.03 13.69
N GLY A 54 -9.98 -4.89 14.03
CA GLY A 54 -9.36 -3.87 14.88
C GLY A 54 -8.70 -4.51 16.11
N THR A 55 -7.39 -4.33 16.22
CA THR A 55 -6.54 -4.75 17.36
C THR A 55 -6.59 -6.25 17.70
N ARG A 56 -6.68 -7.16 16.73
CA ARG A 56 -6.44 -8.59 17.00
C ARG A 56 -4.96 -8.94 16.89
N ILE A 57 -4.31 -9.08 18.04
CA ILE A 57 -2.99 -9.69 18.16
C ILE A 57 -3.20 -11.20 18.25
N ASN A 58 -2.79 -11.96 17.23
CA ASN A 58 -2.73 -13.41 17.33
C ASN A 58 -1.50 -13.81 18.17
N VAL A 59 -1.73 -14.23 19.42
CA VAL A 59 -0.65 -14.57 20.36
C VAL A 59 0.16 -15.79 19.89
N GLU A 60 -0.44 -16.68 19.11
CA GLU A 60 0.24 -17.87 18.56
C GLU A 60 1.20 -17.52 17.41
N SER A 61 0.96 -16.41 16.69
CA SER A 61 1.82 -15.97 15.59
C SER A 61 2.95 -15.01 16.02
N ILE A 62 3.00 -14.57 17.29
CA ILE A 62 4.01 -13.61 17.78
C ILE A 62 5.45 -14.14 17.61
N PHE A 63 5.63 -15.46 17.63
CA PHE A 63 6.94 -16.11 17.48
C PHE A 63 7.17 -16.72 16.10
N GLN A 64 6.20 -16.63 15.18
CA GLN A 64 6.39 -17.08 13.82
C GLN A 64 7.02 -15.96 12.98
N PRO A 65 8.00 -16.25 12.12
CA PRO A 65 8.52 -15.27 11.19
C PRO A 65 7.37 -14.75 10.31
N THR A 66 7.25 -13.43 10.17
CA THR A 66 6.35 -12.84 9.17
C THR A 66 6.82 -13.29 7.79
N GLU A 67 5.97 -14.01 7.06
CA GLU A 67 6.25 -14.37 5.68
C GLU A 67 6.12 -13.12 4.80
N VAL A 68 7.13 -12.86 3.97
CA VAL A 68 7.12 -11.82 2.94
C VAL A 68 7.48 -12.49 1.63
N ILE A 69 6.51 -12.61 0.73
CA ILE A 69 6.62 -13.44 -0.48
C ILE A 69 6.29 -12.61 -1.71
N GLU A 70 7.23 -12.58 -2.66
CA GLU A 70 7.00 -12.08 -4.01
C GLU A 70 6.27 -13.18 -4.81
N PHE A 71 4.99 -12.98 -5.10
CA PHE A 71 4.19 -13.96 -5.83
C PHE A 71 4.16 -13.69 -7.34
N ALA A 72 4.48 -12.46 -7.74
CA ALA A 72 4.72 -12.03 -9.11
C ALA A 72 5.73 -10.86 -9.12
N PRO A 73 6.41 -10.56 -10.24
CA PRO A 73 7.41 -9.49 -10.27
C PRO A 73 6.87 -8.15 -9.76
N GLY A 74 7.47 -7.62 -8.69
CA GLY A 74 7.05 -6.37 -8.05
C GLY A 74 5.74 -6.47 -7.25
N GLN A 75 5.20 -7.67 -7.03
CA GLN A 75 3.98 -7.90 -6.29
C GLN A 75 4.21 -8.90 -5.15
N TRP A 76 3.90 -8.42 -3.94
CA TRP A 76 4.25 -9.09 -2.70
C TRP A 76 3.03 -9.23 -1.81
N TYR A 77 3.00 -10.31 -1.03
CA TYR A 77 2.14 -10.39 0.13
C TYR A 77 2.92 -10.57 1.43
N VAL A 78 2.31 -10.12 2.52
CA VAL A 78 2.82 -10.23 3.87
C VAL A 78 1.81 -11.00 4.72
N ASP A 79 2.24 -12.05 5.40
CA ASP A 79 1.41 -12.75 6.38
C ASP A 79 1.43 -11.98 7.72
N GLY A 80 0.66 -10.88 7.78
CA GLY A 80 0.66 -9.97 8.91
C GLY A 80 -0.46 -8.93 8.88
N THR A 81 -0.49 -8.07 9.90
CA THR A 81 -1.46 -6.96 9.98
C THR A 81 -1.19 -5.90 8.91
N PRO A 82 -2.14 -5.00 8.59
CA PRO A 82 -1.90 -3.89 7.64
C PRO A 82 -0.71 -3.00 8.02
N VAL A 83 -0.50 -2.76 9.32
CA VAL A 83 0.66 -1.99 9.81
C VAL A 83 1.96 -2.76 9.56
N THR A 84 1.99 -4.05 9.90
CA THR A 84 3.14 -4.93 9.62
C THR A 84 3.45 -4.98 8.13
N THR A 85 2.42 -5.03 7.29
CA THR A 85 2.53 -5.04 5.82
C THR A 85 3.18 -3.76 5.32
N THR A 86 2.71 -2.60 5.77
CA THR A 86 3.27 -1.29 5.38
C THR A 86 4.73 -1.13 5.82
N LEU A 87 5.06 -1.57 7.04
CA LEU A 87 6.45 -1.53 7.53
C LEU A 87 7.35 -2.50 6.75
N ALA A 88 6.89 -3.74 6.52
CA ALA A 88 7.63 -4.70 5.70
C ALA A 88 7.84 -4.20 4.27
N ALA A 89 6.85 -3.52 3.69
CA ALA A 89 6.99 -2.89 2.38
C ALA A 89 8.14 -1.88 2.35
N LEU A 90 8.12 -0.92 3.29
CA LEU A 90 9.10 0.17 3.32
C LEU A 90 10.49 -0.28 3.75
N ASP A 91 10.58 -1.14 4.77
CA ASP A 91 11.86 -1.53 5.38
C ASP A 91 12.52 -2.72 4.69
N PHE A 92 11.73 -3.70 4.23
CA PHE A 92 12.25 -4.96 3.71
C PHE A 92 12.12 -5.07 2.19
N VAL A 93 10.92 -4.90 1.64
CA VAL A 93 10.67 -5.06 0.19
C VAL A 93 11.41 -4.00 -0.61
N LEU A 94 11.32 -2.74 -0.18
CA LEU A 94 12.06 -1.64 -0.81
C LEU A 94 13.51 -1.52 -0.29
N ASN A 95 13.95 -2.41 0.62
CA ASN A 95 15.29 -2.38 1.21
C ASN A 95 15.69 -1.01 1.78
N GLY A 96 14.72 -0.26 2.32
CA GLY A 96 14.90 1.09 2.85
C GLY A 96 15.02 2.20 1.79
N GLU A 97 14.90 1.90 0.50
CA GLU A 97 14.78 2.90 -0.55
C GLU A 97 13.40 3.57 -0.49
N ALA A 98 13.38 4.90 -0.48
CA ALA A 98 12.13 5.66 -0.40
C ALA A 98 11.47 5.69 -1.78
N PRO A 99 10.20 5.27 -1.92
CA PRO A 99 9.44 5.49 -3.14
C PRO A 99 9.10 6.97 -3.29
N ASP A 100 8.77 7.41 -4.50
CA ASP A 100 8.32 8.78 -4.77
C ASP A 100 6.93 9.05 -4.18
N LEU A 101 6.10 8.01 -4.10
CA LEU A 101 4.72 8.08 -3.64
C LEU A 101 4.27 6.76 -3.01
N VAL A 102 3.55 6.85 -1.90
CA VAL A 102 2.76 5.73 -1.36
C VAL A 102 1.28 5.92 -1.69
N ILE A 103 0.65 4.90 -2.26
CA ILE A 103 -0.80 4.86 -2.45
C ILE A 103 -1.35 3.74 -1.58
N SER A 104 -2.30 4.07 -0.70
CA SER A 104 -2.99 3.12 0.15
C SER A 104 -4.44 2.97 -0.32
N GLY A 105 -4.82 1.78 -0.81
CA GLY A 105 -6.13 1.49 -1.36
C GLY A 105 -6.09 0.46 -2.50
N ILE A 106 -7.19 0.25 -3.24
CA ILE A 106 -8.51 0.85 -3.00
C ILE A 106 -9.27 0.00 -1.98
N ASN A 107 -9.71 0.63 -0.88
CA ASN A 107 -10.56 -0.03 0.11
C ASN A 107 -12.00 -0.18 -0.42
N GLU A 108 -12.58 -1.38 -0.33
CA GLU A 108 -14.00 -1.61 -0.64
C GLU A 108 -14.92 -1.06 0.46
N GLY A 109 -15.74 -0.06 0.12
CA GLY A 109 -16.65 0.63 1.04
C GLY A 109 -16.17 2.03 1.43
N GLU A 110 -17.11 2.96 1.57
CA GLU A 110 -16.79 4.35 1.89
C GLU A 110 -16.28 4.50 3.34
N ASN A 111 -15.08 5.05 3.52
CA ASN A 111 -14.56 5.47 4.82
C ASN A 111 -15.18 6.83 5.26
N VAL A 112 -16.51 6.96 5.26
CA VAL A 112 -17.18 8.22 5.64
C VAL A 112 -17.27 8.36 7.16
N GLY A 113 -16.56 9.35 7.70
CA GLY A 113 -16.66 9.77 9.10
C GLY A 113 -15.32 9.83 9.81
N ALA A 114 -15.13 10.87 10.63
CA ALA A 114 -13.87 11.13 11.36
C ALA A 114 -13.42 9.94 12.25
N SER A 115 -14.36 9.12 12.72
CA SER A 115 -14.06 7.94 13.54
C SER A 115 -13.51 6.75 12.75
N ILE A 116 -13.82 6.63 11.45
CA ILE A 116 -13.34 5.55 10.57
C ILE A 116 -11.99 5.94 9.96
N ALA A 117 -11.77 7.23 9.66
CA ALA A 117 -10.47 7.71 9.19
C ALA A 117 -9.32 7.46 10.20
N ILE A 118 -9.62 7.40 11.49
CA ILE A 118 -8.63 7.17 12.57
C ILE A 118 -8.40 5.66 12.80
N SER A 119 -9.34 4.80 12.43
CA SER A 119 -9.28 3.34 12.63
C SER A 119 -9.09 2.52 11.34
N SER A 120 -9.11 3.16 10.17
CA SER A 120 -8.91 2.55 8.86
C SER A 120 -7.43 2.17 8.66
N GLY A 121 -7.19 0.92 8.26
CA GLY A 121 -5.85 0.45 7.90
C GLY A 121 -5.31 1.23 6.71
N THR A 122 -6.19 1.59 5.77
CA THR A 122 -5.88 2.42 4.61
C THR A 122 -5.28 3.78 4.98
N VAL A 123 -5.91 4.53 5.90
CA VAL A 123 -5.39 5.85 6.33
C VAL A 123 -4.13 5.70 7.17
N SER A 124 -4.06 4.67 8.02
CA SER A 124 -2.90 4.39 8.87
C SER A 124 -1.64 4.14 8.04
N ALA A 125 -1.76 3.40 6.93
CA ALA A 125 -0.63 3.13 6.04
C ALA A 125 -0.09 4.42 5.37
N ALA A 126 -0.99 5.29 4.90
CA ALA A 126 -0.59 6.59 4.34
C ALA A 126 0.05 7.50 5.41
N ALA A 127 -0.47 7.50 6.64
CA ALA A 127 0.12 8.25 7.74
C ALA A 127 1.53 7.76 8.12
N THR A 128 1.78 6.44 8.09
CA THR A 128 3.12 5.88 8.30
C THR A 128 4.11 6.34 7.24
N ALA A 129 3.71 6.41 5.96
CA ALA A 129 4.55 6.93 4.89
C ALA A 129 4.90 8.42 5.09
N ILE A 130 3.91 9.25 5.45
CA ILE A 130 4.10 10.68 5.74
C ILE A 130 5.07 10.88 6.92
N GLN A 131 4.98 10.05 7.97
CA GLN A 131 5.91 10.10 9.10
C GLN A 131 7.36 9.81 8.70
N ARG A 132 7.57 9.13 7.58
CA ARG A 132 8.90 8.89 6.98
C ARG A 132 9.31 9.93 5.95
N GLY A 133 8.54 11.00 5.78
CA GLY A 133 8.80 12.06 4.82
C GLY A 133 8.43 11.69 3.38
N ILE A 134 7.66 10.62 3.18
CA ILE A 134 7.24 10.14 1.86
C ILE A 134 5.83 10.68 1.55
N PRO A 135 5.60 11.30 0.37
CA PRO A 135 4.26 11.69 -0.06
C PRO A 135 3.30 10.49 -0.07
N ALA A 136 2.06 10.67 0.37
CA ALA A 136 1.09 9.57 0.41
C ALA A 136 -0.35 9.98 0.08
N ILE A 137 -1.09 9.06 -0.53
CA ILE A 137 -2.52 9.18 -0.87
C ILE A 137 -3.26 7.97 -0.30
N ALA A 138 -4.43 8.19 0.29
CA ALA A 138 -5.37 7.12 0.65
C ALA A 138 -6.58 7.17 -0.29
N VAL A 139 -7.00 6.02 -0.82
CA VAL A 139 -8.10 5.88 -1.80
C VAL A 139 -9.12 4.86 -1.32
N SER A 140 -10.40 5.19 -1.44
CA SER A 140 -11.52 4.29 -1.13
C SER A 140 -12.60 4.45 -2.19
N ALA A 141 -13.31 3.37 -2.52
CA ALA A 141 -14.41 3.38 -3.50
C ALA A 141 -15.62 2.64 -2.93
N GLY A 142 -16.82 3.17 -3.20
CA GLY A 142 -18.11 2.61 -2.80
C GLY A 142 -18.98 2.26 -4.00
#